data_AF-D6ZDP1-F1
#
_entry.id   AF-D6ZDP1-F1
#
_cell.length_a   1.000
_cell.length_b   1.000
_cell.length_c   1.000
_cell.angle_alpha   90.00
_cell.angle_beta   90.00
_cell.angle_gamma   90.00
#
_symmetry.space_group_name_H-M   'P 1'
#
loop_
_entity.id
_entity.type
_entity.pdbx_description
1 polymer ?
#
loop_
_entity_poly.entity_id
_entity_poly.type
_entity_poly.pdbx_seq_one_letter_code
_entity_poly.pdbx_strand_id
1 'polypeptide(L)'
;MTTTESRGTSVANAAERTGKNVEQLSDHGVTTIADVVVSKIAGIATREVDGVYDLGGQAARVVGKLREALPGAASLTQGVSVEVGERQAAIDIEIVAEYGIAIHDLADGIRRNVISSVENMTGLEVTEVNITVHDVHFSDDDEQPASGEPRVQ
;
A
#
# COMPACT_ATOMS: atom_id res chain seq x y z
N MET A 1 -67.26 21.14 -20.61
CA MET A 1 -65.88 21.66 -20.52
C MET A 1 -65.03 20.47 -20.12
N THR A 2 -64.50 19.61 -21.00
CA THR A 2 -63.68 19.87 -22.21
C THR A 2 -62.54 20.82 -21.83
N THR A 3 -61.27 20.39 -21.79
CA THR A 3 -60.47 19.96 -22.95
C THR A 3 -59.22 19.17 -22.54
N THR A 4 -58.88 18.21 -23.40
CA THR A 4 -57.67 17.37 -23.52
C THR A 4 -56.45 18.12 -24.05
N GLU A 5 -55.23 17.72 -23.65
CA GLU A 5 -53.97 17.74 -24.45
C GLU A 5 -52.94 16.86 -23.71
N SER A 6 -52.38 15.74 -24.18
CA SER A 6 -51.83 15.27 -25.47
C SER A 6 -50.31 15.55 -25.68
N ARG A 7 -49.49 14.55 -25.29
CA ARG A 7 -48.57 13.75 -26.16
C ARG A 7 -47.14 14.27 -26.50
N GLY A 8 -46.20 13.31 -26.44
CA GLY A 8 -44.87 13.27 -27.09
C GLY A 8 -43.75 12.92 -26.09
N THR A 9 -43.19 11.71 -25.95
CA THR A 9 -42.52 10.72 -26.85
C THR A 9 -41.03 10.99 -27.12
N SER A 10 -40.19 10.06 -26.61
CA SER A 10 -38.94 9.50 -27.16
C SER A 10 -37.63 10.30 -27.22
N VAL A 11 -36.65 9.84 -26.43
CA VAL A 11 -35.24 9.59 -26.80
C VAL A 11 -34.76 8.45 -25.88
N ALA A 12 -34.79 7.19 -26.28
CA ALA A 12 -33.79 6.49 -27.09
C ALA A 12 -32.35 6.58 -26.55
N ASN A 13 -31.90 5.45 -26.00
CA ASN A 13 -30.52 4.93 -25.99
C ASN A 13 -29.39 5.80 -25.42
N ALA A 14 -28.94 5.44 -24.22
CA ALA A 14 -27.54 5.63 -23.83
C ALA A 14 -27.10 4.51 -22.87
N ALA A 15 -26.57 3.46 -23.50
CA ALA A 15 -25.47 2.65 -23.01
C ALA A 15 -25.70 1.79 -21.76
N GLU A 16 -26.15 0.57 -22.03
CA GLU A 16 -25.53 -0.64 -21.49
C GLU A 16 -24.02 -0.43 -21.31
N ARG A 17 -23.58 -0.17 -20.07
CA ARG A 17 -22.20 -0.41 -19.68
C ARG A 17 -22.09 -1.90 -19.37
N THR A 18 -22.17 -2.71 -20.43
CA THR A 18 -21.45 -3.97 -20.49
C THR A 18 -20.01 -3.63 -20.19
N GLY A 19 -19.59 -3.84 -18.94
CA GLY A 19 -18.18 -3.91 -18.59
C GLY A 19 -17.59 -4.96 -19.52
N LYS A 20 -16.86 -4.50 -20.53
CA LYS A 20 -16.09 -5.36 -21.41
C LYS A 20 -15.13 -6.08 -20.48
N ASN A 21 -15.43 -7.34 -20.19
CA ASN A 21 -14.43 -8.30 -19.75
C ASN A 21 -13.40 -8.33 -20.86
N VAL A 22 -12.36 -7.51 -20.71
CA VAL A 22 -11.10 -7.75 -21.38
C VAL A 22 -10.46 -8.87 -20.57
N GLU A 23 -10.97 -10.07 -20.77
CA GLU A 23 -10.20 -11.28 -20.60
C GLU A 23 -8.98 -11.09 -21.48
N GLN A 24 -7.83 -10.76 -20.88
CA GLN A 24 -6.56 -11.03 -21.51
C GLN A 24 -6.39 -12.56 -21.53
N LEU A 25 -7.19 -13.21 -22.38
CA LEU A 25 -6.92 -14.55 -22.88
C LEU A 25 -5.71 -14.41 -23.79
N SER A 26 -4.53 -14.41 -23.17
CA SER A 26 -3.31 -14.67 -23.89
C SER A 26 -3.42 -16.10 -24.40
N ASP A 27 -3.37 -16.32 -25.71
CA ASP A 27 -3.34 -17.66 -26.33
C ASP A 27 -2.05 -18.46 -25.96
N HIS A 28 -1.29 -17.95 -25.00
CA HIS A 28 0.05 -18.38 -24.61
C HIS A 28 0.19 -18.64 -23.10
N GLY A 29 -0.91 -18.68 -22.33
CA GLY A 29 -0.93 -19.14 -20.94
C GLY A 29 -1.47 -18.12 -19.92
N VAL A 30 -1.31 -18.44 -18.64
CA VAL A 30 -1.77 -17.63 -17.50
C VAL A 30 -0.55 -17.10 -16.73
N THR A 31 -0.54 -15.80 -16.46
CA THR A 31 0.44 -15.17 -15.55
C THR A 31 -0.24 -14.90 -14.22
N THR A 32 0.38 -15.33 -13.14
CA THR A 32 -0.08 -15.06 -11.78
C THR A 32 1.02 -14.35 -11.03
N ILE A 33 0.67 -13.23 -10.38
CA ILE A 33 1.60 -12.43 -9.61
C ILE A 33 1.45 -12.82 -8.15
N ALA A 34 2.53 -13.27 -7.53
CA ALA A 34 2.49 -13.66 -6.12
C ALA A 34 2.42 -12.43 -5.21
N ASP A 35 1.70 -12.56 -4.10
CA ASP A 35 1.50 -11.50 -3.09
C ASP A 35 2.83 -10.91 -2.61
N VAL A 36 3.85 -11.75 -2.46
CA VAL A 36 5.21 -11.33 -2.06
C VAL A 36 5.84 -10.33 -3.04
N VAL A 37 5.49 -10.37 -4.32
CA VAL A 37 5.98 -9.42 -5.33
C VAL A 37 5.27 -8.09 -5.16
N VAL A 38 3.95 -8.10 -4.99
CA VAL A 38 3.15 -6.88 -4.78
C VAL A 38 3.54 -6.21 -3.46
N SER A 39 3.73 -6.99 -2.39
CA SER A 39 4.21 -6.51 -1.08
C SER A 39 5.58 -5.83 -1.20
N LYS A 40 6.51 -6.37 -2.00
CA LYS A 40 7.81 -5.71 -2.25
C LYS A 40 7.66 -4.38 -2.98
N ILE A 41 6.81 -4.33 -4.01
CA ILE A 41 6.57 -3.08 -4.77
C ILE A 41 5.96 -2.03 -3.84
N ALA A 42 4.93 -2.40 -3.08
CA ALA A 42 4.27 -1.51 -2.14
C ALA A 42 5.22 -1.04 -1.02
N GLY A 43 6.07 -1.92 -0.48
CA GLY A 43 7.07 -1.56 0.52
C GLY A 43 8.12 -0.58 0.00
N ILE A 44 8.62 -0.79 -1.22
CA ILE A 44 9.56 0.14 -1.88
C ILE A 44 8.87 1.48 -2.12
N ALA A 45 7.69 1.48 -2.74
CA ALA A 45 6.93 2.69 -3.04
C ALA A 45 6.56 3.47 -1.76
N THR A 46 6.29 2.79 -0.65
CA THR A 46 6.02 3.48 0.62
C THR A 46 7.25 4.22 1.13
N ARG A 47 8.43 3.58 1.06
CA ARG A 47 9.71 4.18 1.52
C ARG A 47 10.21 5.33 0.65
N GLU A 48 9.71 5.46 -0.57
CA GLU A 48 10.03 6.58 -1.47
C GLU A 48 9.28 7.87 -1.09
N VAL A 49 8.30 7.81 -0.20
CA VAL A 49 7.54 8.98 0.24
C VAL A 49 8.26 9.65 1.40
N ASP A 50 8.60 10.93 1.22
CA ASP A 50 9.20 11.76 2.26
C ASP A 50 8.34 11.74 3.54
N GLY A 51 8.98 11.46 4.67
CA GLY A 51 8.34 11.37 5.97
C GLY A 51 7.98 9.97 6.45
N VAL A 52 8.21 8.94 5.64
CA VAL A 52 8.24 7.56 6.11
C VAL A 52 9.62 7.28 6.69
N TYR A 53 9.70 7.09 8.02
CA TYR A 53 10.94 6.72 8.68
C TYR A 53 11.22 5.22 8.55
N ASP A 54 10.23 4.38 8.86
CA ASP A 54 10.36 2.92 8.80
C ASP A 54 9.01 2.23 8.53
N LEU A 55 9.06 0.93 8.18
CA LEU A 55 7.91 0.06 7.95
C LEU A 55 7.78 -1.01 9.05
N GLY A 56 6.55 -1.16 9.56
CA GLY A 56 6.17 -2.09 10.61
C GLY A 56 6.21 -1.50 12.02
N GLY A 57 5.57 -2.18 12.98
CA GLY A 57 5.53 -1.76 14.37
C GLY A 57 6.79 -2.10 15.20
N GLN A 58 6.79 -1.71 16.48
CA GLN A 58 7.88 -1.95 17.45
C GLN A 58 8.40 -3.41 17.48
N ALA A 59 7.52 -4.40 17.36
CA ALA A 59 7.89 -5.81 17.33
C ALA A 59 8.63 -6.22 16.05
N ALA A 60 8.31 -5.57 14.93
CA ALA A 60 8.98 -5.80 13.65
C ALA A 60 10.41 -5.24 13.68
N ARG A 61 10.66 -4.13 14.39
CA ARG A 61 12.01 -3.61 14.67
C ARG A 61 12.87 -4.57 15.50
N VAL A 62 12.30 -5.26 16.50
CA VAL A 62 13.05 -6.24 17.33
C VAL A 62 13.45 -7.47 16.52
N VAL A 63 12.56 -7.96 15.64
CA VAL A 63 12.88 -9.07 14.72
C VAL A 63 13.86 -8.62 13.63
N GLY A 64 13.73 -7.38 13.14
CA GLY A 64 14.67 -6.74 12.21
C GLY A 64 16.08 -6.64 12.79
N LYS A 65 16.24 -6.10 14.01
CA LYS A 65 17.54 -5.97 14.69
C LYS A 65 18.20 -7.33 14.97
N LEU A 66 17.42 -8.37 15.30
CA LEU A 66 17.96 -9.72 15.46
C LEU A 66 18.38 -10.36 14.12
N ARG A 67 17.75 -9.96 13.01
CA ARG A 67 18.06 -10.42 11.65
C ARG A 67 19.11 -9.59 10.92
N GLU A 68 19.32 -8.32 11.27
CA GLU A 68 20.45 -7.49 10.79
C GLU A 68 21.81 -8.04 11.23
N ALA A 69 21.85 -8.75 12.36
CA ALA A 69 23.02 -9.53 12.77
C ALA A 69 23.35 -10.69 11.81
N LEU A 70 22.44 -11.03 10.88
CA LEU A 70 22.65 -11.98 9.79
C LEU A 70 22.80 -11.20 8.47
N PRO A 71 23.98 -11.24 7.81
CA PRO A 71 24.17 -10.55 6.54
C PRO A 71 23.20 -11.07 5.47
N GLY A 72 22.30 -10.21 4.97
CA GLY A 72 21.47 -10.49 3.78
C GLY A 72 19.94 -10.46 3.96
N ALA A 73 19.41 -10.10 5.12
CA ALA A 73 17.96 -10.15 5.39
C ALA A 73 17.32 -8.76 5.69
N ALA A 74 17.55 -7.76 4.84
CA ALA A 74 16.69 -6.57 4.85
C ALA A 74 15.30 -6.97 4.34
N SER A 75 14.31 -7.05 5.23
CA SER A 75 12.95 -7.45 4.88
C SER A 75 12.21 -6.28 4.21
N LEU A 76 12.34 -6.17 2.89
CA LEU A 76 11.62 -5.20 2.05
C LEU A 76 10.09 -5.37 2.08
N THR A 77 9.58 -6.44 2.69
CA THR A 77 8.15 -6.75 2.86
C THR A 77 7.66 -6.52 4.30
N GLN A 78 8.54 -6.09 5.21
CA GLN A 78 8.14 -5.88 6.61
C GLN A 78 7.14 -4.72 6.69
N GLY A 79 6.08 -4.89 7.47
CA GLY A 79 5.04 -3.87 7.62
C GLY A 79 4.11 -3.71 6.43
N VAL A 80 4.15 -4.62 5.44
CA VAL A 80 3.24 -4.59 4.28
C VAL A 80 2.59 -5.94 4.08
N SER A 81 1.28 -6.01 4.31
CA SER A 81 0.45 -7.17 4.00
C SER A 81 -0.32 -6.89 2.72
N VAL A 82 -0.42 -7.89 1.85
CA VAL A 82 -1.15 -7.79 0.59
C VAL A 82 -1.99 -9.03 0.41
N GLU A 83 -3.22 -8.83 -0.03
CA GLU A 83 -4.09 -9.87 -0.54
C GLU A 83 -4.32 -9.62 -2.04
N VAL A 84 -3.98 -10.60 -2.87
CA VAL A 84 -4.12 -10.51 -4.34
C VAL A 84 -5.22 -11.46 -4.80
N GLY A 85 -6.19 -10.90 -5.51
CA GLY A 85 -7.19 -11.65 -6.27
C GLY A 85 -6.74 -11.86 -7.73
N GLU A 86 -7.65 -12.28 -8.61
CA GLU A 86 -7.31 -12.52 -10.01
C GLU A 86 -6.90 -11.24 -10.76
N ARG A 87 -7.47 -10.08 -10.37
CA ARG A 87 -7.26 -8.78 -11.02
C ARG A 87 -7.10 -7.63 -10.03
N GLN A 88 -7.28 -7.88 -8.75
CA GLN A 88 -7.43 -6.87 -7.72
C GLN A 88 -6.43 -7.10 -6.60
N ALA A 89 -6.03 -6.02 -5.93
CA ALA A 89 -5.16 -6.08 -4.77
C ALA A 89 -5.66 -5.16 -3.65
N ALA A 90 -5.68 -5.69 -2.42
CA ALA A 90 -5.88 -4.93 -1.19
C ALA A 90 -4.56 -4.89 -0.41
N ILE A 91 -4.18 -3.71 0.08
CA ILE A 91 -2.86 -3.47 0.67
C ILE A 91 -3.03 -2.84 2.05
N ASP A 92 -2.44 -3.47 3.06
CA ASP A 92 -2.33 -2.93 4.41
C ASP A 92 -0.86 -2.58 4.70
N ILE A 93 -0.64 -1.35 5.16
CA ILE A 93 0.68 -0.77 5.37
C ILE A 93 0.78 -0.28 6.80
N GLU A 94 1.84 -0.70 7.48
CA GLU A 94 2.20 -0.28 8.82
C GLU A 94 3.46 0.58 8.75
N ILE A 95 3.41 1.80 9.30
CA ILE A 95 4.52 2.75 9.20
C ILE A 95 4.89 3.37 10.55
N VAL A 96 6.10 3.93 10.56
CA VAL A 96 6.58 4.89 11.56
C VAL A 96 6.85 6.18 10.80
N ALA A 97 6.21 7.27 11.21
CA ALA A 97 6.33 8.56 10.55
C ALA A 97 7.46 9.40 11.17
N GLU A 98 8.04 10.32 10.42
CA GLU A 98 8.94 11.34 10.98
C GLU A 98 8.15 12.44 11.71
N TYR A 99 8.73 12.95 12.80
CA TYR A 99 8.15 14.08 13.51
C TYR A 99 8.11 15.35 12.65
N GLY A 100 7.05 16.14 12.83
CA GLY A 100 6.87 17.42 12.13
C GLY A 100 6.12 17.33 10.82
N ILE A 101 5.69 16.12 10.41
CA ILE A 101 4.93 15.89 9.17
C ILE A 101 3.44 15.71 9.48
N ALA A 102 2.59 16.28 8.63
CA ALA A 102 1.15 16.09 8.68
C ALA A 102 0.80 14.64 8.28
N ILE A 103 0.36 13.83 9.24
CA ILE A 103 0.10 12.39 9.04
C ILE A 103 -0.95 12.12 7.96
N HIS A 104 -1.96 12.99 7.81
CA HIS A 104 -2.97 12.83 6.76
C HIS A 104 -2.38 13.04 5.36
N ASP A 105 -1.55 14.07 5.18
CA ASP A 105 -0.88 14.34 3.90
C ASP A 105 0.13 13.23 3.57
N LEU A 106 0.86 12.74 4.57
CA LEU A 106 1.77 11.60 4.44
C LEU A 106 1.02 10.35 3.98
N ALA A 107 -0.08 9.99 4.67
CA ALA A 107 -0.90 8.84 4.30
C ALA A 107 -1.44 8.97 2.87
N ASP A 108 -1.93 10.15 2.49
CA ASP A 108 -2.41 10.38 1.13
C ASP A 108 -1.30 10.31 0.09
N GLY A 109 -0.08 10.77 0.42
CA GLY A 109 1.13 10.58 -0.38
C GLY A 109 1.46 9.12 -0.62
N ILE A 110 1.48 8.32 0.45
CA ILE A 110 1.71 6.87 0.39
C ILE A 110 0.66 6.19 -0.46
N ARG A 111 -0.64 6.44 -0.23
CA ARG A 111 -1.71 5.83 -1.04
C ARG A 111 -1.51 6.09 -2.52
N ARG A 112 -1.27 7.35 -2.91
CA ARG A 112 -1.05 7.71 -4.32
C ARG A 112 0.16 6.99 -4.91
N ASN A 113 1.28 6.95 -4.19
CA ASN A 113 2.50 6.33 -4.72
C ASN A 113 2.37 4.82 -4.84
N VAL A 114 1.80 4.16 -3.82
CA VAL A 114 1.61 2.70 -3.80
C VAL A 114 0.63 2.27 -4.88
N ILE A 115 -0.52 2.94 -5.00
CA ILE A 115 -1.51 2.65 -6.06
C ILE A 115 -0.83 2.77 -7.43
N SER A 116 -0.19 3.92 -7.69
CA SER A 116 0.45 4.17 -8.99
C SER A 116 1.51 3.11 -9.32
N SER A 117 2.36 2.76 -8.36
CA SER A 117 3.45 1.80 -8.57
C SER A 117 2.93 0.38 -8.79
N VAL A 118 2.00 -0.09 -7.97
CA VAL A 118 1.44 -1.44 -8.10
C VAL A 118 0.65 -1.59 -9.41
N GLU A 119 -0.25 -0.66 -9.72
CA GLU A 119 -1.07 -0.75 -10.94
C GLU A 119 -0.20 -0.70 -12.20
N ASN A 120 0.77 0.21 -12.25
CA ASN A 120 1.65 0.35 -13.43
C ASN A 120 2.59 -0.85 -13.63
N MET A 121 3.08 -1.47 -12.56
CA MET A 121 4.05 -2.58 -12.66
C MET A 121 3.39 -3.95 -12.83
N THR A 122 2.19 -4.13 -12.28
CA THR A 122 1.54 -5.44 -12.20
C THR A 122 0.29 -5.57 -13.08
N GLY A 123 -0.34 -4.45 -13.44
CA GLY A 123 -1.63 -4.43 -14.14
C GLY A 123 -2.82 -4.84 -13.27
N LEU A 124 -2.63 -5.04 -11.96
CA LEU A 124 -3.71 -5.23 -10.99
C LEU A 124 -4.40 -3.89 -10.71
N GLU A 125 -5.68 -3.93 -10.35
CA GLU A 125 -6.46 -2.80 -9.83
C GLU A 125 -6.32 -2.77 -8.30
N VAL A 126 -5.87 -1.65 -7.73
CA VAL A 126 -5.77 -1.53 -6.26
C VAL A 126 -7.11 -1.07 -5.70
N THR A 127 -7.78 -1.93 -4.94
CA THR A 127 -9.12 -1.63 -4.40
C THR A 127 -9.05 -0.73 -3.18
N GLU A 128 -8.05 -0.94 -2.33
CA GLU A 128 -7.84 -0.15 -1.12
C GLU A 128 -6.38 -0.16 -0.67
N VAL A 129 -5.99 0.92 -0.01
CA VAL A 129 -4.71 1.03 0.70
C VAL A 129 -4.98 1.56 2.11
N ASN A 130 -4.87 0.66 3.08
CA ASN A 130 -5.03 0.95 4.50
C ASN A 130 -3.67 1.24 5.11
N ILE A 131 -3.57 2.32 5.89
CA ILE A 131 -2.32 2.76 6.49
C ILE A 131 -2.53 2.88 8.00
N THR A 132 -1.72 2.15 8.75
CA THR A 132 -1.64 2.22 10.21
C THR A 132 -0.33 2.88 10.59
N VAL A 133 -0.40 4.01 11.31
CA VAL A 133 0.78 4.68 11.84
C VAL A 133 0.97 4.24 13.28
N HIS A 134 2.05 3.50 13.55
CA HIS A 134 2.32 2.95 14.88
C HIS A 134 3.02 3.93 15.80
N ASP A 135 3.87 4.77 15.24
CA ASP A 135 4.81 5.58 16.00
C ASP A 135 5.27 6.80 15.20
N VAL A 136 5.83 7.78 15.91
CA VAL A 136 6.47 8.97 15.33
C VAL A 136 7.91 9.01 15.82
N HIS A 137 8.86 9.01 14.89
CA HIS A 137 10.28 9.08 15.19
C HIS A 137 10.72 10.54 15.41
N PHE A 138 11.45 10.76 16.50
CA PHE A 138 12.07 12.03 16.85
C PHE A 138 13.59 11.85 16.80
N SER A 139 14.31 12.78 16.17
CA SER A 139 15.77 12.67 15.96
C SER A 139 16.59 12.63 17.27
N ASP A 140 16.02 13.04 18.40
CA ASP A 140 16.67 12.95 19.72
C ASP A 140 16.68 11.51 20.29
N ASP A 141 15.90 10.57 19.73
CA ASP A 141 15.88 9.17 20.15
C ASP A 141 17.13 8.37 19.70
N ASP A 142 17.89 8.89 18.74
CA ASP A 142 19.13 8.27 18.25
C ASP A 142 20.33 8.51 19.20
N GLU A 143 20.21 9.42 20.17
CA GLU A 143 21.28 9.79 21.11
C GLU A 143 21.27 9.01 22.44
N GLN A 144 20.47 7.96 22.59
CA GLN A 144 20.55 7.10 23.77
C GLN A 144 21.47 5.90 23.52
N PRO A 145 22.77 5.95 23.87
CA PRO A 145 23.59 4.76 23.87
C PRO A 145 23.01 3.77 24.88
N ALA A 146 22.97 2.50 24.49
CA ALA A 146 22.75 1.38 25.40
C ALA A 146 23.88 1.34 26.45
N SER A 147 23.79 2.17 27.48
CA SER A 147 24.63 2.12 28.67
C SER A 147 24.20 0.93 29.52
N GLY A 148 24.69 -0.24 29.15
CA GLY A 148 24.57 -1.49 29.90
C GLY A 148 25.92 -2.20 29.98
N GLU A 149 26.98 -1.50 30.40
CA GLU A 149 28.22 -2.18 30.79
C GLU A 149 27.98 -3.00 32.07
N PRO A 150 28.30 -4.31 32.09
CA PRO A 150 28.20 -5.10 33.30
C PRO A 150 29.35 -4.70 34.23
N ARG A 151 29.04 -4.03 35.34
CA ARG A 151 30.03 -3.78 36.40
C ARG A 151 30.37 -5.11 37.06
N VAL A 152 31.56 -5.62 36.78
CA VAL A 152 32.18 -6.70 37.57
C VAL A 152 32.62 -6.13 38.92
N GLN A 153 32.24 -6.80 40.01
CA GLN A 153 32.87 -6.66 41.32
C GLN A 153 32.90 -8.03 42.01
#